data_AF-A0A537LJZ5-F1
#
_entry.id   AF-A0A537LJZ5-F1
#
_cell.length_a   1.000
_cell.length_b   1.000
_cell.length_c   1.000
_cell.angle_alpha   90.00
_cell.angle_beta   90.00
_cell.angle_gamma   90.00
#
_symmetry.space_group_name_H-M   'P 1'
#
loop_
_entity.id
_entity.type
_entity.pdbx_description
1 polymer ?
#
loop_
_entity_poly.entity_id
_entity_poly.type
_entity_poly.pdbx_seq_one_letter_code
_entity_poly.pdbx_strand_id
1 'polypeptide(L)'
;MEAFLVPLRVQKGGNAEGEYEDAFHPPGNGKVEGAALRFAIADGASEGMLSGAWARILVELHCRFEWTCSSLEQFLERAYQDWRSFKSEYLRDRKERNHPVQWYEEPGLQAGAFSTLLGLTLTGSSNEQAGQWTAVAIGDSCLFQVRGSTLVEKFPVERSSDFNSRPVLIASNPARNDQAISAIRRVSGTFGSGDAFYLMTDALAQWSLKEDEEGRNPWALLRALDTEDAPAFDVWIDGLRSTKELRNDDVTVIRIDLLRA
;
A
#
# COMPACT_ATOMS: atom_id res chain seq x y z
N MET A 1 0.25 -16.37 -16.19
CA MET A 1 1.01 -16.28 -14.93
C MET A 1 0.07 -16.50 -13.77
N GLU A 2 0.59 -17.10 -12.71
CA GLU A 2 -0.11 -17.37 -11.46
C GLU A 2 0.71 -16.77 -10.31
N ALA A 3 0.02 -16.13 -9.37
CA ALA A 3 0.61 -15.66 -8.13
C ALA A 3 -0.29 -16.02 -6.95
N PHE A 4 0.31 -16.19 -5.79
CA PHE A 4 -0.42 -16.39 -4.54
C PHE A 4 -0.29 -15.14 -3.68
N LEU A 5 -1.44 -14.58 -3.30
CA LEU A 5 -1.56 -13.32 -2.59
C LEU A 5 -1.86 -13.58 -1.11
N VAL A 6 -1.05 -13.01 -0.23
CA VAL A 6 -1.25 -13.06 1.23
C VAL A 6 -1.22 -11.64 1.79
N PRO A 7 -2.39 -11.01 1.97
CA PRO A 7 -2.48 -9.73 2.65
C PRO A 7 -2.55 -9.94 4.18
N LEU A 8 -1.78 -9.16 4.92
CA LEU A 8 -1.82 -9.09 6.38
C LEU A 8 -1.92 -7.63 6.79
N ARG A 9 -2.76 -7.34 7.77
CA ARG A 9 -2.94 -5.99 8.30
C ARG A 9 -3.24 -5.98 9.79
N VAL A 10 -2.86 -4.91 10.46
CA VAL A 10 -3.28 -4.61 11.82
C VAL A 10 -3.33 -3.10 12.01
N GLN A 11 -4.37 -2.62 12.68
CA GLN A 11 -4.51 -1.21 12.99
C GLN A 11 -3.49 -0.77 14.04
N LYS A 12 -3.27 0.53 14.11
CA LYS A 12 -2.49 1.21 15.14
C LYS A 12 -2.91 0.77 16.55
N GLY A 13 -1.94 0.55 17.41
CA GLY A 13 -2.18 0.13 18.79
C GLY A 13 -3.01 1.17 19.54
N GLY A 14 -4.16 0.72 20.06
CA GLY A 14 -5.14 1.55 20.76
C GLY A 14 -6.33 2.00 19.91
N ASN A 15 -6.27 1.83 18.58
CA ASN A 15 -7.36 2.17 17.67
C ASN A 15 -8.35 1.01 17.52
N ALA A 16 -9.61 1.35 17.26
CA ALA A 16 -10.61 0.40 16.80
C ALA A 16 -10.33 0.00 15.33
N GLU A 17 -10.81 -1.17 14.91
CA GLU A 17 -10.63 -1.64 13.51
C GLU A 17 -11.18 -0.65 12.47
N GLY A 18 -12.23 0.10 12.81
CA GLY A 18 -12.82 1.11 11.94
C GLY A 18 -11.99 2.39 11.77
N GLU A 19 -10.93 2.56 12.56
CA GLU A 19 -9.99 3.69 12.51
C GLU A 19 -8.72 3.36 11.70
N TYR A 20 -8.68 2.19 11.06
CA TYR A 20 -7.61 1.80 10.14
C TYR A 20 -7.72 2.58 8.82
N GLU A 21 -6.64 3.27 8.46
CA GLU A 21 -6.57 4.20 7.33
C GLU A 21 -5.76 3.68 6.14
N ASP A 22 -4.99 2.60 6.30
CA ASP A 22 -4.33 1.93 5.19
C ASP A 22 -5.37 1.28 4.24
N ALA A 23 -4.96 1.06 2.99
CA ALA A 23 -5.74 0.32 2.01
C ALA A 23 -4.86 -0.52 1.10
N PHE A 24 -5.43 -1.62 0.58
CA PHE A 24 -4.79 -2.43 -0.44
C PHE A 24 -5.80 -3.03 -1.41
N HIS A 25 -5.33 -3.44 -2.59
CA HIS A 25 -6.12 -4.11 -3.61
C HIS A 25 -5.25 -5.10 -4.40
N PRO A 26 -5.77 -6.28 -4.82
CA PRO A 26 -7.13 -6.79 -4.60
C PRO A 26 -7.39 -7.25 -3.15
N PRO A 27 -8.67 -7.23 -2.71
CA PRO A 27 -9.04 -7.70 -1.38
C PRO A 27 -9.16 -9.22 -1.39
N GLY A 28 -8.27 -9.92 -0.69
CA GLY A 28 -8.40 -11.36 -0.49
C GLY A 28 -7.07 -12.07 -0.37
N ASN A 29 -7.11 -13.22 0.31
CA ASN A 29 -6.01 -14.19 0.31
C ASN A 29 -6.31 -15.25 -0.75
N GLY A 30 -5.32 -15.56 -1.58
CA GLY A 30 -5.38 -16.72 -2.43
C GLY A 30 -4.74 -16.54 -3.80
N LYS A 31 -5.07 -17.48 -4.67
CA LYS A 31 -4.53 -17.60 -6.01
C LYS A 31 -5.15 -16.56 -6.96
N VAL A 32 -4.29 -15.88 -7.71
CA VAL A 32 -4.66 -14.94 -8.78
C VAL A 32 -3.95 -15.33 -10.07
N GLU A 33 -4.67 -15.28 -11.19
CA GLU A 33 -4.18 -15.70 -12.49
C GLU A 33 -4.51 -14.67 -13.57
N GLY A 34 -3.59 -14.50 -14.52
CA GLY A 34 -3.77 -13.59 -15.64
C GLY A 34 -2.51 -13.38 -16.46
N ALA A 35 -2.65 -12.65 -17.57
CA ALA A 35 -1.52 -12.15 -18.36
C ALA A 35 -0.92 -10.87 -17.73
N ALA A 36 -1.76 -10.08 -17.06
CA ALA A 36 -1.37 -8.93 -16.27
C ALA A 36 -2.05 -8.99 -14.90
N LEU A 37 -1.27 -8.96 -13.83
CA LEU A 37 -1.74 -8.91 -12.44
C LEU A 37 -1.38 -7.56 -11.85
N ARG A 38 -2.31 -6.93 -11.15
CA ARG A 38 -2.11 -5.59 -10.58
C ARG A 38 -2.43 -5.59 -9.10
N PHE A 39 -1.53 -5.02 -8.32
CA PHE A 39 -1.61 -4.93 -6.87
C PHE A 39 -1.32 -3.49 -6.47
N ALA A 40 -1.94 -3.02 -5.41
CA ALA A 40 -1.65 -1.70 -4.87
C ALA A 40 -1.82 -1.67 -3.36
N ILE A 41 -1.03 -0.83 -2.71
CA ILE A 41 -1.12 -0.49 -1.30
C ILE A 41 -1.05 1.03 -1.16
N ALA A 42 -1.69 1.55 -0.13
CA ALA A 42 -1.71 2.96 0.21
C ALA A 42 -1.82 3.12 1.72
N ASP A 43 -1.13 4.11 2.25
CA ASP A 43 -1.18 4.57 3.63
C ASP A 43 -1.99 5.87 3.67
N GLY A 44 -3.13 5.82 4.35
CA GLY A 44 -4.01 6.97 4.54
C GLY A 44 -3.50 7.82 5.71
N ALA A 45 -3.07 9.05 5.43
CA ALA A 45 -2.46 9.88 6.46
C ALA A 45 -3.47 10.39 7.50
N SER A 46 -3.14 10.19 8.78
CA SER A 46 -4.00 10.59 9.91
C SER A 46 -4.21 12.09 10.11
N GLU A 47 -3.48 12.93 9.38
CA GLU A 47 -3.72 14.38 9.35
C GLU A 47 -4.97 14.75 8.53
N GLY A 48 -5.41 13.87 7.62
CA GLY A 48 -6.54 14.06 6.74
C GLY A 48 -7.82 13.41 7.26
N MET A 49 -8.97 14.07 7.11
CA MET A 49 -10.25 13.40 7.33
C MET A 49 -10.56 12.47 6.16
N LEU A 50 -11.03 11.26 6.48
CA LEU A 50 -11.44 10.25 5.49
C LEU A 50 -10.26 9.76 4.61
N SER A 51 -9.04 9.77 5.15
CA SER A 51 -7.84 9.31 4.45
C SER A 51 -7.91 7.84 4.03
N GLY A 52 -8.45 6.96 4.87
CA GLY A 52 -8.64 5.56 4.47
C GLY A 52 -9.62 5.34 3.30
N ALA A 53 -10.63 6.20 3.16
CA ALA A 53 -11.51 6.14 2.00
C ALA A 53 -10.81 6.60 0.73
N TRP A 54 -9.96 7.62 0.84
CA TRP A 54 -9.14 8.09 -0.28
C TRP A 54 -8.09 7.07 -0.69
N ALA A 55 -7.37 6.48 0.27
CA ALA A 55 -6.44 5.38 0.05
C ALA A 55 -7.10 4.22 -0.73
N ARG A 56 -8.32 3.82 -0.32
CA ARG A 56 -9.12 2.79 -1.01
C ARG A 56 -9.40 3.12 -2.47
N ILE A 57 -9.85 4.36 -2.75
CA ILE A 57 -10.10 4.81 -4.12
C ILE A 57 -8.84 4.72 -4.98
N LEU A 58 -7.69 5.13 -4.44
CA LEU A 58 -6.42 5.12 -5.18
C LEU A 58 -5.95 3.71 -5.53
N VAL A 59 -6.00 2.77 -4.58
CA VAL A 59 -5.56 1.37 -4.82
C VAL A 59 -6.48 0.63 -5.77
N GLU A 60 -7.80 0.80 -5.63
CA GLU A 60 -8.78 0.20 -6.55
C GLU A 60 -8.63 0.78 -7.96
N LEU A 61 -8.45 2.10 -8.07
CA LEU A 61 -8.25 2.76 -9.35
C LEU A 61 -6.96 2.29 -10.02
N HIS A 62 -5.86 2.11 -9.29
CA HIS A 62 -4.61 1.60 -9.85
C HIS A 62 -4.82 0.27 -10.58
N CYS A 63 -5.54 -0.68 -9.97
CA CYS A 63 -5.75 -2.02 -10.53
C CYS A 63 -6.62 -2.04 -11.80
N ARG A 64 -7.35 -0.97 -12.09
CA ARG A 64 -8.16 -0.79 -13.32
C ARG A 64 -7.62 0.29 -14.26
N PHE A 65 -6.46 0.87 -13.94
CA PHE A 65 -5.85 1.96 -14.71
C PHE A 65 -4.66 1.48 -15.54
N GLU A 66 -4.57 1.96 -16.77
CA GLU A 66 -3.48 1.61 -17.69
C GLU A 66 -2.42 2.71 -17.73
N TRP A 67 -1.30 2.48 -17.05
CA TRP A 67 -0.23 3.47 -16.94
C TRP A 67 0.62 3.66 -18.21
N THR A 68 0.60 2.70 -19.13
CA THR A 68 1.48 2.69 -20.32
C THR A 68 1.28 3.89 -21.24
N CYS A 69 0.06 4.41 -21.33
CA CYS A 69 -0.29 5.54 -22.19
C CYS A 69 -0.94 6.70 -21.41
N SER A 70 -0.82 6.70 -20.08
CA SER A 70 -1.52 7.65 -19.24
C SER A 70 -0.62 8.33 -18.22
N SER A 71 -0.97 9.59 -17.90
CA SER A 71 -0.23 10.41 -16.95
C SER A 71 -0.83 10.34 -15.54
N LEU A 72 -0.11 10.85 -14.55
CA LEU A 72 -0.66 10.93 -13.19
C LEU A 72 -1.88 11.86 -13.15
N GLU A 73 -1.87 12.95 -13.92
CA GLU A 73 -2.98 13.90 -13.99
C GLU A 73 -4.26 13.22 -14.49
N GLN A 74 -4.15 12.32 -15.47
CA GLN A 74 -5.28 11.52 -15.95
C GLN A 74 -5.77 10.52 -14.90
N PHE A 75 -4.84 9.93 -14.13
CA PHE A 75 -5.18 9.07 -12.99
C PHE A 75 -5.92 9.87 -11.92
N LEU A 76 -5.40 11.03 -11.53
CA LEU A 76 -5.98 11.90 -10.52
C LEU A 76 -7.35 12.42 -10.93
N GLU A 77 -7.58 12.78 -12.19
CA GLU A 77 -8.90 13.22 -12.65
C GLU A 77 -9.97 12.14 -12.43
N ARG A 78 -9.63 10.87 -12.71
CA ARG A 78 -10.54 9.74 -12.42
C ARG A 78 -10.71 9.53 -10.92
N ALA A 79 -9.62 9.60 -10.15
CA ALA A 79 -9.68 9.50 -8.69
C ALA A 79 -10.56 10.59 -8.07
N TYR A 80 -10.52 11.82 -8.59
CA TYR A 80 -11.38 12.91 -8.13
C TYR A 80 -12.86 12.67 -8.45
N GLN A 81 -13.17 12.01 -9.57
CA GLN A 81 -14.55 11.62 -9.91
C GLN A 81 -15.08 10.59 -8.91
N ASP A 82 -14.29 9.57 -8.60
CA ASP A 82 -14.61 8.56 -7.59
C ASP A 82 -14.77 9.21 -6.19
N TRP A 83 -13.84 10.11 -5.83
CA TRP A 83 -13.89 10.85 -4.56
C TRP A 83 -15.12 11.74 -4.43
N ARG A 84 -15.49 12.48 -5.47
CA ARG A 84 -16.71 13.32 -5.46
C ARG A 84 -17.96 12.46 -5.24
N SER A 85 -18.01 11.29 -5.86
CA SER A 85 -19.11 10.35 -5.70
C SER A 85 -19.18 9.81 -4.27
N PHE A 86 -18.06 9.30 -3.74
CA PHE A 86 -17.94 8.83 -2.36
C PHE A 86 -18.31 9.92 -1.35
N LYS A 87 -17.74 11.13 -1.48
CA LYS A 87 -17.98 12.24 -0.55
C LYS A 87 -19.46 12.65 -0.54
N SER A 88 -20.11 12.65 -1.70
CA SER A 88 -21.54 12.97 -1.81
C SER A 88 -22.42 11.93 -1.12
N GLU A 89 -22.06 10.65 -1.20
CA GLU A 89 -22.74 9.56 -0.51
C GLU A 89 -22.51 9.61 1.00
N TYR A 90 -21.26 9.81 1.43
CA TYR A 90 -20.89 9.98 2.84
C TYR A 90 -21.69 11.11 3.52
N LEU A 91 -21.80 12.27 2.88
CA LEU A 91 -22.55 13.40 3.41
C LEU A 91 -24.06 13.12 3.49
N ARG A 92 -24.59 12.33 2.54
CA ARG A 92 -26.00 11.92 2.53
C ARG A 92 -26.30 10.96 3.66
N ASP A 93 -25.49 9.90 3.82
CA ASP A 93 -25.64 8.90 4.87
C ASP A 93 -25.55 9.53 6.27
N ARG A 94 -24.59 10.44 6.50
CA ARG A 94 -24.48 11.21 7.75
C ARG A 94 -25.77 11.98 8.07
N LYS A 95 -26.39 12.59 7.05
CA LYS A 95 -27.65 13.32 7.21
C LYS A 95 -28.82 12.38 7.50
N GLU A 96 -28.90 11.24 6.82
CA GLU A 96 -29.95 10.22 7.00
C GLU A 96 -29.88 9.56 8.37
N ARG A 97 -28.67 9.34 8.91
CA ARG A 97 -28.44 8.85 10.28
C ARG A 97 -28.62 9.91 11.37
N ASN A 98 -29.14 11.09 11.02
CA ASN A 98 -29.32 12.23 11.91
C ASN A 98 -28.04 12.66 12.66
N HIS A 99 -26.89 12.49 12.00
CA HIS A 99 -25.57 12.87 12.50
C HIS A 99 -24.86 13.70 11.41
N PRO A 100 -25.35 14.92 11.08
CA PRO A 100 -24.75 15.74 10.03
C PRO A 100 -23.29 16.10 10.36
N VAL A 101 -22.54 16.54 9.35
CA VAL A 101 -21.20 17.10 9.54
C VAL A 101 -21.29 18.28 10.50
N GLN A 102 -20.47 18.25 11.54
CA GLN A 102 -20.37 19.31 12.53
C GLN A 102 -19.41 20.40 12.05
N TRP A 103 -19.59 21.62 12.53
CA TRP A 103 -18.77 22.78 12.13
C TRP A 103 -17.26 22.56 12.32
N TYR A 104 -16.86 21.75 13.31
CA TYR A 104 -15.44 21.44 13.57
C TYR A 104 -14.85 20.40 12.59
N GLU A 105 -15.70 19.63 11.88
CA GLU A 105 -15.29 18.69 10.83
C GLU A 105 -15.12 19.38 9.46
N GLU A 106 -15.76 20.54 9.26
CA GLU A 106 -15.75 21.25 7.98
C GLU A 106 -14.34 21.63 7.51
N PRO A 107 -13.43 22.18 8.34
CA PRO A 107 -12.08 22.52 7.90
C PRO A 107 -11.30 21.29 7.40
N GLY A 108 -11.43 20.14 8.07
CA GLY A 108 -10.78 18.89 7.66
C GLY A 108 -11.33 18.36 6.34
N LEU A 109 -12.66 18.37 6.18
CA LEU A 109 -13.30 17.98 4.92
C LEU A 109 -12.97 18.93 3.74
N GLN A 110 -12.68 20.20 4.01
CA GLN A 110 -12.23 21.18 3.00
C GLN A 110 -10.75 21.03 2.67
N ALA A 111 -9.90 20.73 3.66
CA ALA A 111 -8.50 20.44 3.44
C ALA A 111 -8.31 19.25 2.49
N GLY A 112 -9.18 18.24 2.62
CA GLY A 112 -9.14 17.01 1.86
C GLY A 112 -8.48 15.86 2.62
N ALA A 113 -8.54 14.69 2.01
CA ALA A 113 -7.88 13.48 2.46
C ALA A 113 -6.50 13.37 1.82
N PHE A 114 -5.57 12.67 2.47
CA PHE A 114 -4.20 12.50 1.98
C PHE A 114 -3.79 11.04 2.09
N SER A 115 -3.05 10.55 1.09
CA SER A 115 -2.65 9.15 1.05
C SER A 115 -1.38 8.97 0.22
N THR A 116 -0.57 7.97 0.55
CA THR A 116 0.44 7.45 -0.38
C THR A 116 -0.25 6.64 -1.49
N LEU A 117 0.52 6.21 -2.48
CA LEU A 117 0.13 5.15 -3.40
C LEU A 117 1.38 4.42 -3.86
N LEU A 118 1.38 3.09 -3.72
CA LEU A 118 2.32 2.20 -4.38
C LEU A 118 1.51 1.18 -5.19
N GLY A 119 1.77 1.12 -6.48
CA GLY A 119 1.15 0.17 -7.39
C GLY A 119 2.20 -0.70 -8.09
N LEU A 120 1.91 -1.99 -8.22
CA LEU A 120 2.71 -3.01 -8.89
C LEU A 120 1.87 -3.64 -10.01
N THR A 121 2.42 -3.67 -11.22
CA THR A 121 1.88 -4.44 -12.34
C THR A 121 2.89 -5.51 -12.74
N LEU A 122 2.47 -6.77 -12.66
CA LEU A 122 3.22 -7.92 -13.17
C LEU A 122 2.66 -8.29 -14.54
N THR A 123 3.52 -8.43 -15.55
CA THR A 123 3.16 -8.90 -16.89
C THR A 123 3.97 -10.13 -17.26
N GLY A 124 3.30 -11.16 -17.74
CA GLY A 124 3.94 -12.42 -18.14
C GLY A 124 3.04 -13.27 -19.02
N SER A 125 3.64 -14.20 -19.75
CA SER A 125 2.88 -15.18 -20.53
C SER A 125 2.26 -16.24 -19.61
N SER A 126 1.18 -16.90 -20.05
CA SER A 126 0.62 -18.06 -19.33
C SER A 126 1.59 -19.23 -19.25
N ASN A 127 2.53 -19.31 -20.19
CA ASN A 127 3.43 -20.44 -20.38
C ASN A 127 4.87 -20.16 -19.91
N GLU A 128 5.16 -18.94 -19.44
CA GLU A 128 6.51 -18.54 -19.02
C GLU A 128 6.58 -18.38 -17.51
N GLN A 129 7.67 -18.88 -16.93
CA GLN A 129 8.00 -18.83 -15.50
C GLN A 129 8.76 -17.54 -15.13
N ALA A 130 8.75 -16.55 -16.02
CA ALA A 130 9.40 -15.28 -15.89
C ALA A 130 8.57 -14.22 -16.59
N GLY A 131 8.81 -12.96 -16.24
CA GLY A 131 8.09 -11.84 -16.82
C GLY A 131 8.70 -10.51 -16.45
N GLN A 132 7.95 -9.46 -16.73
CA GLN A 132 8.33 -8.09 -16.43
C GLN A 132 7.41 -7.54 -15.35
N TRP A 133 7.94 -6.65 -14.53
CA TRP A 133 7.13 -5.91 -13.60
C TRP A 133 7.42 -4.43 -13.73
N THR A 134 6.41 -3.62 -13.42
CA THR A 134 6.54 -2.18 -13.29
C THR A 134 5.90 -1.76 -11.98
N ALA A 135 6.47 -0.76 -11.34
CA ALA A 135 5.89 -0.14 -10.16
C ALA A 135 5.84 1.38 -10.30
N VAL A 136 4.85 1.97 -9.65
CA VAL A 136 4.66 3.40 -9.52
C VAL A 136 4.46 3.74 -8.06
N ALA A 137 5.12 4.78 -7.57
CA ALA A 137 4.96 5.21 -6.18
C ALA A 137 4.90 6.74 -6.03
N ILE A 138 4.06 7.17 -5.08
CA ILE A 138 4.06 8.50 -4.47
C ILE A 138 3.94 8.29 -2.96
N GLY A 139 4.87 8.87 -2.21
CA GLY A 139 5.01 8.63 -0.77
C GLY A 139 6.08 7.60 -0.47
N ASP A 140 5.92 6.88 0.62
CA ASP A 140 6.92 6.01 1.25
C ASP A 140 6.42 4.58 1.54
N SER A 141 5.23 4.20 1.07
CA SER A 141 4.90 2.78 0.95
C SER A 141 5.86 2.10 -0.03
N CYS A 142 6.39 0.94 0.36
CA CYS A 142 7.54 0.31 -0.31
C CYS A 142 7.22 -1.05 -0.94
N LEU A 143 7.86 -1.29 -2.08
CA LEU A 143 7.98 -2.55 -2.77
C LEU A 143 9.36 -3.15 -2.51
N PHE A 144 9.38 -4.45 -2.22
CA PHE A 144 10.59 -5.25 -2.15
C PHE A 144 10.43 -6.48 -3.04
N GLN A 145 11.38 -6.70 -3.96
CA GLN A 145 11.48 -7.96 -4.69
C GLN A 145 12.50 -8.85 -3.97
N VAL A 146 12.11 -10.05 -3.58
CA VAL A 146 12.96 -11.00 -2.87
C VAL A 146 13.05 -12.30 -3.66
N ARG A 147 14.27 -12.77 -3.90
CA ARG A 147 14.54 -14.07 -4.52
C ARG A 147 15.12 -15.03 -3.50
N GLY A 148 14.33 -16.02 -3.09
CA GLY A 148 14.67 -16.86 -1.94
C GLY A 148 14.69 -16.04 -0.65
N SER A 149 15.90 -15.77 -0.14
CA SER A 149 16.17 -14.94 1.04
C SER A 149 16.97 -13.67 0.74
N THR A 150 17.19 -13.37 -0.54
CA THR A 150 18.01 -12.22 -0.97
C THR A 150 17.10 -11.12 -1.49
N LEU A 151 17.26 -9.92 -0.94
CA LEU A 151 16.64 -8.71 -1.47
C LEU A 151 17.26 -8.38 -2.83
N VAL A 152 16.43 -8.34 -3.86
CA VAL A 152 16.82 -8.04 -5.26
C VAL A 152 16.58 -6.57 -5.57
N GLU A 153 15.42 -6.04 -5.16
CA GLU A 153 15.00 -4.67 -5.47
C GLU A 153 14.27 -4.05 -4.29
N LYS A 154 14.42 -2.73 -4.12
CA LYS A 154 13.74 -1.93 -3.10
C LYS A 154 13.30 -0.59 -3.69
N PHE A 155 12.05 -0.21 -3.44
CA PHE A 155 11.45 0.97 -4.07
C PHE A 155 10.29 1.51 -3.23
N PRO A 156 10.02 2.82 -3.16
CA PRO A 156 10.85 3.93 -3.61
C PRO A 156 11.91 4.35 -2.59
N VAL A 157 11.85 3.83 -1.35
CA VAL A 157 12.79 4.14 -0.27
C VAL A 157 13.86 3.05 -0.21
N GLU A 158 15.13 3.48 -0.17
CA GLU A 158 16.26 2.55 -0.23
C GLU A 158 16.89 2.25 1.13
N ARG A 159 16.79 3.16 2.10
CA ARG A 159 17.39 2.95 3.43
C ARG A 159 16.37 3.17 4.53
N SER A 160 16.51 2.43 5.63
CA SER A 160 15.65 2.63 6.80
C SER A 160 15.73 4.06 7.37
N SER A 161 16.87 4.73 7.18
CA SER A 161 17.13 6.12 7.59
C SER A 161 16.46 7.18 6.72
N ASP A 162 15.97 6.83 5.53
CA ASP A 162 15.42 7.79 4.56
C ASP A 162 13.92 8.05 4.80
N PHE A 163 13.28 7.22 5.63
CA PHE A 163 11.93 7.46 6.13
C PHE A 163 11.89 8.71 7.00
N ASN A 164 10.85 9.51 6.82
CA ASN A 164 10.64 10.75 7.57
C ASN A 164 9.16 10.92 7.87
N SER A 165 8.82 11.85 8.77
CA SER A 165 7.43 12.02 9.22
C SER A 165 6.53 12.79 8.25
N ARG A 166 7.01 13.14 7.05
CA ARG A 166 6.29 13.99 6.08
C ARG A 166 6.57 13.54 4.64
N PRO A 167 6.16 12.32 4.27
CA PRO A 167 6.23 11.89 2.88
C PRO A 167 5.41 12.80 1.97
N VAL A 168 5.71 12.77 0.67
CA VAL A 168 4.85 13.42 -0.32
C VAL A 168 3.59 12.60 -0.50
N LEU A 169 2.44 13.21 -0.27
CA LEU A 169 1.14 12.54 -0.31
C LEU A 169 0.29 13.03 -1.49
N ILE A 170 -0.58 12.14 -1.97
CA ILE A 170 -1.63 12.46 -2.92
C ILE A 170 -2.82 13.01 -2.14
N ALA A 171 -3.24 14.23 -2.48
CA ALA A 171 -4.40 14.86 -1.87
C ALA A 171 -5.68 14.58 -2.68
N SER A 172 -6.81 14.44 -2.00
CA SER A 172 -8.12 14.41 -2.67
C SER A 172 -8.61 15.81 -3.08
N ASN A 173 -7.93 16.86 -2.62
CA ASN A 173 -8.11 18.24 -3.07
C ASN A 173 -7.17 18.53 -4.25
N PRO A 174 -7.68 18.82 -5.47
CA PRO A 174 -6.85 19.06 -6.65
C PRO A 174 -5.82 20.18 -6.51
N ALA A 175 -6.11 21.19 -5.68
CA ALA A 175 -5.21 22.33 -5.47
C ALA A 175 -3.95 21.99 -4.64
N ARG A 176 -3.76 20.74 -4.22
CA ARG A 176 -2.68 20.31 -3.32
C ARG A 176 -1.79 19.21 -3.89
N ASN A 177 -1.82 18.97 -5.20
CA ASN A 177 -1.10 17.85 -5.83
C ASN A 177 0.14 18.22 -6.66
N ASP A 178 0.53 19.50 -6.75
CA ASP A 178 1.70 19.91 -7.54
C ASP A 178 2.99 19.16 -7.13
N GLN A 179 3.19 18.98 -5.81
CA GLN A 179 4.32 18.22 -5.29
C GLN A 179 4.20 16.72 -5.60
N ALA A 180 3.01 16.13 -5.47
CA ALA A 180 2.76 14.73 -5.78
C ALA A 180 3.00 14.41 -7.27
N ILE A 181 2.58 15.31 -8.17
CA ILE A 181 2.83 15.23 -9.61
C ILE A 181 4.32 15.23 -9.92
N SER A 182 5.07 16.10 -9.25
CA SER A 182 6.52 16.18 -9.44
C SER A 182 7.29 15.02 -8.78
N ALA A 183 6.71 14.37 -7.77
CA ALA A 183 7.36 13.35 -6.97
C ALA A 183 7.10 11.91 -7.42
N ILE A 184 6.26 11.70 -8.46
CA ILE A 184 5.94 10.36 -8.94
C ILE A 184 7.19 9.61 -9.38
N ARG A 185 7.40 8.43 -8.81
CA ARG A 185 8.50 7.53 -9.16
C ARG A 185 7.98 6.33 -9.92
N ARG A 186 8.80 5.82 -10.83
CA ARG A 186 8.54 4.59 -11.56
C ARG A 186 9.81 3.75 -11.61
N VAL A 187 9.64 2.44 -11.53
CA VAL A 187 10.71 1.47 -11.70
C VAL A 187 10.16 0.26 -12.46
N SER A 188 11.03 -0.48 -13.13
CA SER A 188 10.69 -1.70 -13.81
C SER A 188 11.81 -2.71 -13.70
N GLY A 189 11.47 -3.98 -13.73
CA GLY A 189 12.44 -5.06 -13.67
C GLY A 189 11.86 -6.37 -14.20
N THR A 190 12.63 -7.43 -14.03
CA THR A 190 12.21 -8.79 -14.35
C THR A 190 11.95 -9.58 -13.08
N PHE A 191 11.05 -10.55 -13.17
CA PHE A 191 10.89 -11.57 -12.14
C PHE A 191 11.07 -12.96 -12.74
N GLY A 192 11.45 -13.90 -11.89
CA GLY A 192 11.46 -15.32 -12.18
C GLY A 192 10.64 -16.11 -11.19
N SER A 193 10.47 -17.39 -11.45
CA SER A 193 9.77 -18.30 -10.55
C SER A 193 10.46 -18.42 -9.19
N GLY A 194 9.67 -18.39 -8.13
CA GLY A 194 10.14 -18.35 -6.75
C GLY A 194 10.54 -16.97 -6.24
N ASP A 195 10.41 -15.92 -7.05
CA ASP A 195 10.45 -14.55 -6.56
C ASP A 195 9.19 -14.26 -5.74
N ALA A 196 9.34 -13.42 -4.72
CA ALA A 196 8.24 -12.85 -3.96
C ALA A 196 8.31 -11.32 -4.03
N PHE A 197 7.17 -10.68 -4.15
CA PHE A 197 7.04 -9.23 -3.96
C PHE A 197 6.37 -8.95 -2.63
N TYR A 198 6.88 -7.97 -1.90
CA TYR A 198 6.25 -7.43 -0.71
C TYR A 198 5.91 -5.97 -0.95
N LEU A 199 4.64 -5.61 -0.81
CA LEU A 199 4.19 -4.22 -0.76
C LEU A 199 3.84 -3.91 0.69
N MET A 200 4.40 -2.85 1.25
CA MET A 200 4.26 -2.52 2.68
C MET A 200 3.99 -1.04 2.90
N THR A 201 3.22 -0.72 3.94
CA THR A 201 3.19 0.63 4.50
C THR A 201 4.41 0.91 5.38
N ASP A 202 4.61 2.17 5.70
CA ASP A 202 5.93 2.71 6.02
C ASP A 202 6.53 2.12 7.31
N ALA A 203 5.72 1.86 8.34
CA ALA A 203 6.19 1.32 9.62
C ALA A 203 6.86 -0.05 9.48
N LEU A 204 6.24 -0.95 8.70
CA LEU A 204 6.80 -2.29 8.46
C LEU A 204 7.89 -2.28 7.38
N ALA A 205 7.78 -1.39 6.40
CA ALA A 205 8.82 -1.20 5.39
C ALA A 205 10.14 -0.70 6.03
N GLN A 206 10.05 0.29 6.92
CA GLN A 206 11.19 0.84 7.65
C GLN A 206 11.83 -0.23 8.54
N TRP A 207 11.02 -0.97 9.30
CA TRP A 207 11.51 -2.08 10.11
C TRP A 207 12.23 -3.13 9.24
N SER A 208 11.61 -3.55 8.13
CA SER A 208 12.19 -4.56 7.24
C SER A 208 13.52 -4.09 6.63
N LEU A 209 13.64 -2.84 6.19
CA LEU A 209 14.93 -2.33 5.71
C LEU A 209 15.99 -2.33 6.79
N LYS A 210 15.64 -1.93 8.02
CA LYS A 210 16.57 -1.89 9.14
C LYS A 210 17.09 -3.30 9.50
N GLU A 211 16.18 -4.28 9.56
CA GLU A 211 16.55 -5.67 9.84
C GLU A 211 17.45 -6.26 8.75
N ASP A 212 17.17 -5.95 7.48
CA ASP A 212 17.99 -6.39 6.34
C ASP A 212 19.38 -5.75 6.37
N GLU A 213 19.46 -4.43 6.61
CA GLU A 213 20.71 -3.67 6.77
C GLU A 213 21.58 -4.21 7.91
N GLU A 214 20.96 -4.70 8.98
CA GLU A 214 21.63 -5.31 10.13
C GLU A 214 21.88 -6.84 9.96
N GLY A 215 21.55 -7.40 8.80
CA GLY A 215 21.83 -8.79 8.43
C GLY A 215 20.92 -9.84 9.09
N ARG A 216 19.76 -9.43 9.63
CA ARG A 216 18.80 -10.32 10.32
C ARG A 216 17.79 -11.00 9.38
N ASN A 217 17.78 -10.64 8.10
CA ASN A 217 16.99 -11.28 7.05
C ASN A 217 15.48 -11.38 7.39
N PRO A 218 14.77 -10.23 7.42
CA PRO A 218 13.34 -10.19 7.75
C PRO A 218 12.49 -10.95 6.71
N TRP A 219 12.98 -11.13 5.49
CA TRP A 219 12.25 -11.78 4.40
C TRP A 219 11.95 -13.25 4.70
N ALA A 220 12.83 -13.95 5.42
CA ALA A 220 12.59 -15.31 5.87
C ALA A 220 11.44 -15.35 6.89
N LEU A 221 11.40 -14.39 7.82
CA LEU A 221 10.32 -14.27 8.80
C LEU A 221 8.99 -13.94 8.12
N LEU A 222 8.96 -12.92 7.25
CA LEU A 222 7.75 -12.50 6.52
C LEU A 222 7.17 -13.60 5.63
N ARG A 223 8.02 -14.45 5.05
CA ARG A 223 7.60 -15.62 4.28
C ARG A 223 6.94 -16.69 5.15
N ALA A 224 7.25 -16.75 6.44
CA ALA A 224 6.70 -17.76 7.35
C ALA A 224 5.38 -17.34 8.03
N LEU A 225 4.99 -16.05 7.98
CA LEU A 225 3.87 -15.49 8.77
C LEU A 225 2.48 -16.10 8.50
N ASP A 226 2.29 -16.83 7.42
CA ASP A 226 1.04 -17.54 7.08
C ASP A 226 1.11 -19.05 7.31
N THR A 227 2.17 -19.54 7.97
CA THR A 227 2.30 -20.95 8.36
C THR A 227 1.68 -21.20 9.74
N GLU A 228 1.22 -22.43 9.99
CA GLU A 228 0.55 -22.80 11.26
C GLU A 228 1.42 -22.56 12.51
N ASP A 229 2.74 -22.62 12.35
CA ASP A 229 3.71 -22.44 13.45
C ASP A 229 4.07 -20.98 13.72
N ALA A 230 3.63 -20.05 12.87
CA ALA A 230 3.93 -18.63 13.04
C ALA A 230 3.02 -17.97 14.08
N PRO A 231 3.52 -16.96 14.83
CA PRO A 231 2.65 -16.14 15.66
C PRO A 231 1.61 -15.44 14.77
N ALA A 232 0.41 -15.23 15.31
CA ALA A 232 -0.59 -14.40 14.66
C ALA A 232 0.00 -13.00 14.37
N PHE A 233 -0.33 -12.45 13.20
CA PHE A 233 0.30 -11.23 12.69
C PHE A 233 0.16 -10.05 13.67
N ASP A 234 -1.02 -9.89 14.27
CA ASP A 234 -1.32 -8.88 15.28
C ASP A 234 -0.44 -9.04 16.53
N VAL A 235 -0.31 -10.26 17.05
CA VAL A 235 0.54 -10.59 18.22
C VAL A 235 2.01 -10.27 17.93
N TRP A 236 2.48 -10.59 16.73
CA TRP A 236 3.85 -10.29 16.33
C TRP A 236 4.10 -8.77 16.25
N ILE A 237 3.20 -8.03 15.59
CA ILE A 237 3.30 -6.58 15.47
C ILE A 237 3.22 -5.90 16.84
N ASP A 238 2.34 -6.34 17.73
CA ASP A 238 2.24 -5.80 19.09
C ASP A 238 3.49 -6.07 19.91
N GLY A 239 4.13 -7.24 19.70
CA GLY A 239 5.45 -7.54 20.22
C GLY A 239 6.49 -6.49 19.82
N LEU A 240 6.63 -6.22 18.52
CA LEU A 240 7.56 -5.22 17.98
C LEU A 240 7.25 -3.79 18.47
N ARG A 241 5.98 -3.44 18.61
CA ARG A 241 5.56 -2.14 19.17
C ARG A 241 5.95 -2.02 20.65
N SER A 242 5.77 -3.10 21.43
CA SER A 242 6.09 -3.11 22.86
C SER A 242 7.58 -2.94 23.15
N THR A 243 8.45 -3.48 22.28
CA THR A 243 9.91 -3.33 22.35
C THR A 243 10.41 -2.05 21.67
N LYS A 244 9.51 -1.26 21.06
CA LYS A 244 9.79 -0.03 20.29
C LYS A 244 10.67 -0.27 19.07
N GLU A 245 10.66 -1.48 18.54
CA GLU A 245 11.33 -1.83 17.28
C GLU A 245 10.52 -1.38 16.06
N LEU A 246 9.19 -1.33 16.21
CA LEU A 246 8.26 -0.86 15.18
C LEU A 246 7.46 0.35 15.68
N ARG A 247 7.30 1.35 14.82
CA ARG A 247 6.50 2.55 15.11
C ARG A 247 5.04 2.17 15.36
N ASN A 248 4.39 2.80 16.34
CA ASN A 248 2.97 2.58 16.57
C ASN A 248 2.12 3.28 15.50
N ASP A 249 1.88 2.59 14.40
CA ASP A 249 1.05 3.02 13.29
C ASP A 249 0.25 1.86 12.70
N ASP A 250 -0.66 2.15 11.78
CA ASP A 250 -1.26 1.12 10.93
C ASP A 250 -0.15 0.34 10.20
N VAL A 251 -0.33 -0.98 10.08
CA VAL A 251 0.63 -1.85 9.43
C VAL A 251 -0.10 -2.71 8.42
N THR A 252 0.38 -2.65 7.18
CA THR A 252 -0.16 -3.44 6.08
C THR A 252 0.98 -4.01 5.26
N VAL A 253 0.87 -5.30 4.93
CA VAL A 253 1.74 -5.97 3.96
C VAL A 253 0.92 -6.83 3.01
N ILE A 254 1.30 -6.78 1.75
CA ILE A 254 0.85 -7.71 0.72
C ILE A 254 2.05 -8.53 0.29
N ARG A 255 2.04 -9.83 0.57
CA ARG A 255 3.01 -10.76 0.00
C ARG A 255 2.44 -11.40 -1.26
N ILE A 256 3.22 -11.40 -2.33
CA ILE A 256 2.85 -11.94 -3.63
C ILE A 256 3.92 -12.97 -4.02
N ASP A 257 3.61 -14.25 -3.88
CA ASP A 257 4.50 -15.34 -4.24
C ASP A 257 4.27 -15.77 -5.69
N LEU A 258 5.33 -15.73 -6.49
CA LEU A 258 5.31 -16.28 -7.85
C LEU A 258 5.66 -17.76 -7.78
N LEU A 259 4.64 -18.59 -7.90
CA LEU A 259 4.73 -20.02 -7.63
C LEU A 259 5.80 -20.70 -8.51
N ARG A 260 6.48 -21.67 -7.89
CA ARG A 260 7.29 -22.65 -8.61
C ARG A 260 6.37 -23.65 -9.27
N ALA A 261 6.57 -23.86 -10.57
CA ALA A 261 5.91 -24.94 -11.31
C ALA A 261 6.31 -26.30 -10.74
#